data_AF-A0A1Y6JDI3-F1
#
_entry.id   AF-A0A1Y6JDI3-F1
#
_cell.length_a   1.000
_cell.length_b   1.000
_cell.length_c   1.000
_cell.angle_alpha   90.00
_cell.angle_beta   90.00
_cell.angle_gamma   90.00
#
_symmetry.space_group_name_H-M   'P 1'
#
loop_
_entity.id
_entity.type
_entity.pdbx_description
1 polymer ?
#
loop_
_entity_poly.entity_id
_entity_poly.type
_entity_poly.pdbx_seq_one_letter_code
_entity_poly.pdbx_strand_id
1 'polypeptide(L)' 'MHALIPSRNRAAAHRAMALAALHANSSLATRLARYNAHMTKARALETAGGAQ' A
#
# COMPACT_ATOMS: atom_id res chain seq x y z
N MET A 1 -25.20 -5.90 1.23
CA MET A 1 -24.17 -5.47 2.20
C MET A 1 -22.82 -5.90 1.61
N HIS A 2 -22.10 -4.99 0.93
CA HIS A 2 -20.83 -5.32 0.28
C HIS A 2 -19.85 -5.80 1.36
N ALA A 3 -19.46 -7.08 1.29
CA ALA A 3 -18.43 -7.64 2.14
C ALA A 3 -17.16 -6.80 1.89
N LEU A 4 -16.88 -5.91 2.83
CA LEU A 4 -15.73 -5.04 2.81
C LEU A 4 -14.54 -5.92 3.15
N ILE A 5 -14.04 -6.68 2.16
CA ILE A 5 -12.93 -7.62 2.34
C ILE A 5 -11.78 -6.80 2.95
N PRO A 6 -11.44 -7.02 4.24
CA PRO A 6 -10.56 -6.11 4.96
C PRO A 6 -9.19 -6.01 4.30
N SER A 7 -8.78 -7.07 3.60
CA SER A 7 -7.54 -7.16 2.82
C SER A 7 -7.51 -6.18 1.64
N ARG A 8 -8.61 -6.05 0.87
CA ARG A 8 -8.70 -5.09 -0.27
C ARG A 8 -8.65 -3.65 0.22
N ASN A 9 -9.29 -3.34 1.34
CA ASN A 9 -9.27 -2.01 1.92
C ASN A 9 -7.89 -1.61 2.44
N ARG A 10 -7.17 -2.55 3.08
CA ARG A 10 -5.81 -2.29 3.55
C ARG A 10 -4.84 -2.08 2.39
N ALA A 11 -4.97 -2.85 1.31
CA ALA A 11 -4.18 -2.65 0.10
C ALA A 11 -4.43 -1.25 -0.52
N ALA A 12 -5.69 -0.81 -0.60
CA ALA A 12 -6.04 0.54 -1.07
C ALA A 12 -5.46 1.65 -0.17
N ALA A 13 -5.52 1.49 1.15
CA ALA A 13 -4.93 2.44 2.10
C ALA A 13 -3.40 2.54 1.94
N HIS A 14 -2.70 1.42 1.71
CA HIS A 14 -1.26 1.45 1.44
C HIS A 14 -0.91 2.12 0.12
N ARG A 15 -1.73 1.95 -0.93
CA ARG A 15 -1.56 2.69 -2.19
C ARG A 15 -1.70 4.20 -1.98
N ALA A 16 -2.72 4.63 -1.23
CA ALA A 16 -2.90 6.05 -0.91
C ALA A 16 -1.71 6.62 -0.10
N MET A 17 -1.21 5.88 0.90
CA MET A 17 -0.02 6.25 1.66
C MET A 17 1.25 6.32 0.80
N ALA A 18 1.41 5.40 -0.15
CA ALA A 18 2.55 5.40 -1.08
C ALA A 18 2.55 6.63 -2.00
N LEU A 19 1.37 7.04 -2.49
CA LEU A 19 1.21 8.28 -3.27
C LEU A 19 1.49 9.52 -2.41
N ALA A 20 0.97 9.58 -1.19
CA ALA A 20 1.28 10.68 -0.26
C ALA A 20 2.78 10.76 0.07
N ALA A 21 3.48 9.63 0.14
CA ALA A 21 4.93 9.59 0.35
C ALA A 21 5.72 10.13 -0.87
N LEU A 22 5.20 10.01 -2.10
CA LEU A 22 5.79 10.65 -3.28
C LEU A 22 5.66 12.18 -3.24
N HIS A 23 4.59 12.70 -2.65
CA HIS A 23 4.37 14.14 -2.49
C HIS A 23 5.17 14.76 -1.32
N ALA A 24 5.74 13.96 -0.43
CA ALA A 24 6.57 14.48 0.67
C ALA A 24 7.92 15.00 0.14
N ASN A 25 8.31 16.22 0.55
CA ASN A 25 9.56 16.88 0.13
C ASN A 25 10.80 16.31 0.85
N SER A 26 10.96 14.99 0.84
CA SER A 26 12.11 14.25 1.37
C SER A 26 13.02 13.80 0.21
N SER A 27 14.30 13.51 0.47
CA SER A 27 15.24 13.01 -0.55
C SER A 27 14.66 11.85 -1.36
N LEU A 28 15.01 11.76 -2.64
CA LEU A 28 14.51 10.75 -3.57
C LEU A 28 14.65 9.31 -3.02
N ALA A 29 15.78 9.00 -2.39
CA ALA A 29 16.04 7.72 -1.72
C ALA A 29 15.00 7.42 -0.63
N THR A 30 14.65 8.41 0.19
CA THR A 30 13.63 8.29 1.25
C THR A 30 12.24 8.08 0.68
N ARG A 31 11.88 8.78 -0.42
CA ARG A 31 10.59 8.58 -1.10
C ARG A 31 10.48 7.17 -1.68
N LEU A 32 11.51 6.70 -2.38
CA LEU A 32 11.55 5.35 -2.97
C LEU A 32 11.49 4.26 -1.90
N ALA A 33 12.24 4.41 -0.80
CA ALA A 33 12.22 3.44 0.31
C ALA A 33 10.82 3.33 0.95
N ARG A 34 10.15 4.47 1.20
CA ARG A 34 8.78 4.50 1.74
C ARG A 34 7.77 3.90 0.77
N TYR A 35 7.85 4.26 -0.51
CA TYR A 35 7.00 3.70 -1.57
C TYR A 35 7.14 2.17 -1.63
N ASN A 36 8.38 1.66 -1.71
CA ASN A 36 8.65 0.23 -1.78
C ASN A 36 8.14 -0.51 -0.53
N ALA A 37 8.34 0.06 0.67
CA ALA A 37 7.83 -0.54 1.91
C ALA A 37 6.29 -0.64 1.93
N HIS A 38 5.58 0.38 1.43
CA HIS A 38 4.12 0.36 1.31
C HIS A 38 3.64 -0.63 0.24
N MET A 39 4.31 -0.69 -0.91
CA MET A 39 3.98 -1.60 -1.99
C MET A 39 4.22 -3.07 -1.62
N THR A 40 5.27 -3.38 -0.87
CA THR A 40 5.50 -4.73 -0.33
C THR A 40 4.37 -5.17 0.59
N LYS A 41 3.90 -4.28 1.48
CA LYS A 41 2.74 -4.58 2.35
C LYS A 41 1.46 -4.74 1.56
N ALA A 42 1.20 -3.87 0.59
CA ALA A 42 0.05 -3.98 -0.29
C ALA A 42 0.05 -5.32 -1.06
N ARG A 43 1.20 -5.71 -1.63
CA ARG A 43 1.33 -6.96 -2.38
C ARG A 43 1.20 -8.19 -1.48
N ALA A 44 1.77 -8.16 -0.27
CA ALA A 44 1.58 -9.22 0.71
C ALA A 44 0.10 -9.37 1.12
N LEU A 45 -0.61 -8.26 1.29
CA LEU A 45 -2.04 -8.24 1.59
C LEU A 45 -2.91 -8.66 0.39
N GLU A 46 -2.51 -8.35 -0.84
CA GLU A 46 -3.16 -8.84 -2.06
C GLU A 46 -2.95 -10.35 -2.23
N THR A 47 -1.76 -10.87 -1.96
CA THR A 47 -1.50 -12.32 -1.97
C THR A 47 -2.27 -13.03 -0.85
N ALA A 48 -2.32 -12.46 0.36
CA ALA A 48 -3.10 -13.01 1.47
C ALA A 48 -4.62 -12.87 1.27
N GLY A 49 -5.07 -11.85 0.53
CA GLY A 49 -6.48 -11.63 0.17
C GLY A 49 -6.92 -12.25 -1.16
N GLY A 50 -5.99 -12.83 -1.92
CA GLY A 50 -6.21 -13.52 -3.18
C GLY A 50 -6.22 -15.04 -3.06
N ALA A 51 -5.94 -15.59 -1.87
CA ALA A 51 -6.28 -16.97 -1.51
C ALA A 51 -7.75 -17.01 -1.05
N GLN A 52 -8.67 -16.84 -2.01
CA GLN A 52 -10.09 -17.15 -1.89
C GLN A 52 -10.57 -17.81 -3.18
#